data_AF-A0A2A7AXT7-F1
#
_entry.id   AF-A0A2A7AXT7-F1
#
_cell.length_a   1.000
_cell.length_b   1.000
_cell.length_c   1.000
_cell.angle_alpha   90.00
_cell.angle_beta   90.00
_cell.angle_gamma   90.00
#
_symmetry.space_group_name_H-M   'P 1'
#
loop_
_entity.id
_entity.type
_entity.pdbx_description
1 polymer ?
#
loop_
_entity_poly.entity_id
_entity_poly.type
_entity_poly.pdbx_seq_one_letter_code
_entity_poly.pdbx_strand_id
1 'polypeptide(L)'
;MKRVVLRIGCGAVCAALALTLGCGCALLPPATGVPGAANSAVSVPTDDSGKPLYDPAVLNDDRLRVLYCYDRAGSSTTILCGSTPLHQAARSENVSLVEDSATGIADYWLRSWSDPTGRGGRRTALYDKTGTEVMSFEGEQNATLQNGLLVLQESRLVDGGYVPESGYGTCQVIDLATGAALPVPEGAYSCTLCGDKLVFSCYARPEGLDDYDWDMDYQQNRWVVVQEKDGTPVYRADAASAYRLFYDSDTLSDWVELDVATGAETTDQILYNTQTGEQYTGFLQVYPGGLASFSTGDGRYELRDMTTEDRGLIAAFDEQPSQYFPGYVVTWHSGEDHGYELYDLETGTKTPLYDVNTTDNTIAVYALDGSLRVYSKDNGKLLTDTTVEPVEHQQRVRMSNYGSGYVWLKLQDNDRYETTATRLYGPQGLVSDLTALQGKYSYVNYLTTDPDGRPMFYGSRSAVGSAYGNVYDVLDADGKVVLQGLASCAGYYSNSLNALPDHVFAAQRGFYVGWMDTSGNWLYCQSIFSSATADDEPSYGY
;
A
#
# COMPACT_ATOMS: atom_id res chain seq x y z
N MET A 1 -10.60 23.94 55.73
CA MET A 1 -11.65 24.98 55.60
C MET A 1 -12.48 24.64 54.35
N LYS A 2 -13.41 23.68 54.43
CA LYS A 2 -14.87 23.91 54.41
C LYS A 2 -15.33 25.23 53.80
N ARG A 3 -15.96 25.16 52.61
CA ARG A 3 -17.24 25.83 52.36
C ARG A 3 -18.11 24.99 51.43
N VAL A 4 -19.09 24.38 52.07
CA VAL A 4 -20.35 23.83 51.54
C VAL A 4 -21.27 25.00 51.20
N VAL A 5 -21.97 24.98 50.07
CA VAL A 5 -23.38 25.37 50.00
C VAL A 5 -24.09 24.46 49.01
N LEU A 6 -24.96 23.63 49.58
CA LEU A 6 -26.03 22.88 48.94
C LEU A 6 -27.29 23.77 49.02
N ARG A 7 -28.19 23.75 48.02
CA ARG A 7 -29.61 23.34 48.17
C ARG A 7 -30.65 24.02 47.26
N ILE A 8 -31.60 23.14 46.87
CA ILE A 8 -33.06 23.27 46.74
C ILE A 8 -33.60 23.56 45.34
N GLY A 9 -34.37 22.56 44.87
CA GLY A 9 -35.19 22.62 43.68
C GLY A 9 -36.47 23.43 43.83
N CYS A 10 -37.15 23.64 42.71
CA CYS A 10 -38.55 24.02 42.67
C CYS A 10 -39.18 23.32 41.45
N GLY A 11 -40.20 22.51 41.69
CA GLY A 11 -41.08 21.99 40.66
C GLY A 11 -42.41 22.74 40.69
N ALA A 12 -42.96 23.01 39.50
CA ALA A 12 -44.37 23.27 39.20
C ALA A 12 -44.49 23.22 37.66
N VAL A 13 -45.05 22.17 37.06
CA VAL A 13 -46.47 22.03 36.66
C VAL A 13 -46.96 23.20 35.80
N CYS A 14 -47.20 22.94 34.51
CA CYS A 14 -48.46 23.29 33.83
C CYS A 14 -48.58 22.57 32.48
N ALA A 15 -49.63 21.76 32.38
CA ALA A 15 -50.10 21.11 31.17
C ALA A 15 -51.09 22.01 30.40
N ALA A 16 -51.26 21.68 29.12
CA ALA A 16 -52.34 22.04 28.19
C ALA A 16 -52.26 23.40 27.48
N LEU A 17 -52.05 23.35 26.15
CA LEU A 17 -53.09 23.72 25.18
C LEU A 17 -52.80 23.05 23.83
N ALA A 18 -53.74 22.23 23.36
CA ALA A 18 -53.84 21.75 21.99
C ALA A 18 -55.04 22.43 21.32
N LEU A 19 -54.88 22.88 20.08
CA LEU A 19 -55.89 23.19 19.03
C LEU A 19 -55.11 23.80 17.84
N THR A 20 -54.67 23.01 16.85
CA THR A 20 -55.30 22.70 15.53
C THR A 20 -55.36 23.85 14.51
N LEU A 21 -54.80 23.55 13.31
CA LEU A 21 -54.98 24.09 11.93
C LEU A 21 -53.59 24.48 11.33
N GLY A 22 -52.87 23.60 10.60
CA GLY A 22 -53.09 23.15 9.20
C GLY A 22 -52.46 24.18 8.24
N CYS A 23 -51.55 23.93 7.29
CA CYS A 23 -51.11 22.80 6.45
C CYS A 23 -49.67 23.12 5.94
N GLY A 24 -48.78 22.24 5.50
CA GLY A 24 -48.79 20.78 5.34
C GLY A 24 -47.35 20.27 5.17
N CYS A 25 -47.03 19.17 5.85
CA CYS A 25 -45.84 18.37 5.61
C CYS A 25 -46.22 17.24 4.65
N ALA A 26 -45.59 17.17 3.49
CA ALA A 26 -45.58 15.94 2.71
C ALA A 26 -44.63 14.96 3.40
N LEU A 27 -45.21 13.96 4.07
CA LEU A 27 -44.52 12.77 4.54
C LEU A 27 -43.94 12.02 3.32
N LEU A 28 -42.62 11.91 3.23
CA LEU A 28 -41.99 10.88 2.42
C LEU A 28 -42.18 9.53 3.13
N PRO A 29 -42.47 8.44 2.39
CA PRO A 29 -42.68 7.13 3.00
C PRO A 29 -41.36 6.59 3.59
N PRO A 30 -41.43 5.79 4.66
CA PRO A 30 -40.26 5.12 5.22
C PRO A 30 -39.71 4.12 4.19
N ALA A 31 -38.42 4.22 3.87
CA ALA A 31 -37.73 3.24 3.06
C ALA A 31 -37.60 1.94 3.86
N THR A 32 -38.48 0.99 3.59
CA THR A 32 -38.34 -0.39 4.04
C THR A 32 -37.12 -0.99 3.36
N GLY A 33 -36.12 -1.38 4.16
CA GLY A 33 -34.93 -2.08 3.72
C GLY A 33 -35.27 -3.44 3.11
N VAL A 34 -34.79 -3.64 1.90
CA VAL A 34 -34.58 -4.96 1.30
C VAL A 34 -33.09 -4.99 0.92
N PRO A 35 -32.28 -5.94 1.44
CA PRO A 35 -30.94 -6.16 0.93
C PRO A 35 -31.06 -6.79 -0.46
N GLY A 36 -30.50 -6.14 -1.49
CA GLY A 36 -30.47 -6.69 -2.85
C GLY A 36 -31.04 -5.83 -3.98
N ALA A 37 -31.17 -4.52 -3.81
CA ALA A 37 -31.46 -3.62 -4.93
C ALA A 37 -30.21 -2.85 -5.35
N ALA A 38 -29.45 -3.42 -6.30
CA ALA A 38 -28.62 -2.63 -7.19
C ALA A 38 -29.52 -1.64 -7.97
N ASN A 39 -28.98 -0.45 -8.26
CA ASN A 39 -29.58 0.68 -9.01
C ASN A 39 -30.26 1.78 -8.17
N SER A 40 -29.52 2.41 -7.28
CA SER A 40 -29.57 3.88 -7.24
C SER A 40 -28.53 4.38 -8.24
N ALA A 41 -28.94 4.72 -9.46
CA ALA A 41 -28.03 5.38 -10.40
C ALA A 41 -27.56 6.69 -9.73
N VAL A 42 -26.32 6.70 -9.25
CA VAL A 42 -25.71 7.88 -8.64
C VAL A 42 -25.66 8.94 -9.74
N SER A 43 -26.51 9.96 -9.64
CA SER A 43 -26.51 11.05 -10.60
C SER A 43 -25.16 11.77 -10.53
N VAL A 44 -24.52 11.99 -11.68
CA VAL A 44 -23.30 12.79 -11.79
C VAL A 44 -23.56 14.15 -11.14
N PRO A 45 -22.76 14.57 -10.13
CA PRO A 45 -22.89 15.88 -9.54
C PRO A 45 -22.83 16.98 -10.60
N THR A 46 -23.60 18.05 -10.39
CA THR A 46 -23.68 19.17 -11.33
C THR A 46 -23.19 20.47 -10.68
N ASP A 47 -22.72 21.40 -11.50
CA ASP A 47 -22.47 22.77 -11.08
C ASP A 47 -23.78 23.55 -10.90
N ASP A 48 -23.67 24.82 -10.48
CA ASP A 48 -24.83 25.70 -10.26
C ASP A 48 -25.65 25.96 -11.55
N SER A 49 -25.11 25.65 -12.72
CA SER A 49 -25.79 25.75 -14.02
C SER A 49 -26.46 24.43 -14.46
N GLY A 50 -26.35 23.38 -13.65
CA GLY A 50 -26.86 22.04 -13.94
C GLY A 50 -25.97 21.24 -14.89
N LYS A 51 -24.75 21.71 -15.19
CA LYS A 51 -23.80 20.98 -16.05
C LYS A 51 -23.09 19.92 -15.22
N PRO A 52 -22.90 18.68 -15.73
CA PRO A 52 -22.11 17.66 -15.07
C PRO A 52 -20.71 18.16 -14.70
N LEU A 53 -20.24 17.82 -13.49
CA LEU A 53 -18.91 18.18 -13.01
C LEU A 53 -17.80 17.38 -13.70
N TYR A 54 -18.11 16.22 -14.28
CA TYR A 54 -17.18 15.37 -15.02
C TYR A 54 -17.87 14.62 -16.17
N ASP A 55 -17.07 14.12 -17.10
CA ASP A 55 -17.50 13.18 -18.14
C ASP A 55 -17.12 11.75 -17.74
N PRO A 56 -18.09 10.85 -17.46
CA PRO A 56 -17.80 9.48 -17.06
C PRO A 56 -17.04 8.69 -18.14
N ALA A 57 -17.09 9.09 -19.41
CA ALA A 57 -16.39 8.40 -20.49
C ALA A 57 -14.87 8.35 -20.30
N VAL A 58 -14.29 9.29 -19.54
CA VAL A 58 -12.84 9.38 -19.29
C VAL A 58 -12.31 8.20 -18.48
N LEU A 59 -13.16 7.53 -17.69
CA LEU A 59 -12.79 6.37 -16.86
C LEU A 59 -13.41 5.07 -17.37
N ASN A 60 -13.86 4.98 -18.62
CA ASN A 60 -14.46 3.75 -19.16
C ASN A 60 -13.39 2.74 -19.63
N ASP A 61 -12.58 2.26 -18.70
CA ASP A 61 -11.51 1.29 -18.93
C ASP A 61 -11.76 -0.08 -18.27
N ASP A 62 -12.97 -0.30 -17.75
CA ASP A 62 -13.42 -1.52 -17.07
C ASP A 62 -12.51 -1.98 -15.91
N ARG A 63 -11.74 -1.07 -15.31
CA ARG A 63 -10.84 -1.36 -14.19
C ARG A 63 -11.51 -1.10 -12.85
N LEU A 64 -11.35 -2.03 -11.91
CA LEU A 64 -11.72 -1.81 -10.53
C LEU A 64 -10.78 -0.79 -9.86
N ARG A 65 -11.36 0.15 -9.13
CA ARG A 65 -10.64 1.19 -8.37
C ARG A 65 -11.32 1.47 -7.04
N VAL A 66 -10.53 2.00 -6.12
CA VAL A 66 -10.95 2.40 -4.78
C VAL A 66 -10.73 3.89 -4.60
N LEU A 67 -11.82 4.63 -4.39
CA LEU A 67 -11.72 5.99 -3.91
C LEU A 67 -11.64 5.97 -2.38
N TYR A 68 -10.43 6.20 -1.87
CA TYR A 68 -10.19 6.37 -0.43
C TYR A 68 -10.54 7.80 0.00
N CYS A 69 -11.44 7.92 0.96
CA CYS A 69 -11.72 9.20 1.62
C CYS A 69 -10.81 9.33 2.86
N TYR A 70 -9.54 9.69 2.65
CA TYR A 70 -8.61 9.98 3.75
C TYR A 70 -9.11 11.19 4.57
N ASP A 71 -8.83 11.18 5.88
CA ASP A 71 -9.15 12.22 6.87
C ASP A 71 -10.61 12.32 7.36
N ARG A 72 -11.42 11.28 7.18
CA ARG A 72 -12.75 11.18 7.82
C ARG A 72 -12.73 10.32 9.07
N ALA A 73 -13.39 10.82 10.12
CA ALA A 73 -13.98 9.93 11.11
C ALA A 73 -15.06 9.12 10.40
N GLY A 74 -14.78 7.84 10.10
CA GLY A 74 -15.66 6.95 9.35
C GLY A 74 -15.21 6.72 7.90
N SER A 75 -14.88 5.47 7.56
CA SER A 75 -14.52 5.05 6.21
C SER A 75 -15.72 5.24 5.26
N SER A 76 -15.57 6.13 4.27
CA SER A 76 -16.49 6.21 3.12
C SER A 76 -15.71 5.87 1.87
N THR A 77 -15.26 4.61 1.81
CA THR A 77 -14.52 4.07 0.68
C THR A 77 -15.50 3.70 -0.42
N THR A 78 -15.24 4.10 -1.67
CA THR A 78 -16.10 3.74 -2.80
C THR A 78 -15.35 2.82 -3.75
N ILE A 79 -15.97 1.70 -4.10
CA ILE A 79 -15.51 0.80 -5.16
C ILE A 79 -16.16 1.24 -6.48
N LEU A 80 -15.34 1.41 -7.51
CA LEU A 80 -15.76 1.75 -8.86
C LEU A 80 -15.24 0.72 -9.85
N CYS A 81 -16.01 0.43 -10.89
CA CYS A 81 -15.54 -0.22 -12.10
C CYS A 81 -15.60 0.81 -13.24
N GLY A 82 -14.44 1.25 -13.69
CA GLY A 82 -14.32 2.43 -14.52
C GLY A 82 -14.95 3.66 -13.86
N SER A 83 -15.93 4.26 -14.53
CA SER A 83 -16.72 5.39 -14.01
C SER A 83 -17.95 4.99 -13.19
N THR A 84 -18.26 3.69 -13.11
CA THR A 84 -19.47 3.16 -12.46
C THR A 84 -19.22 2.85 -10.99
N PRO A 85 -19.86 3.55 -10.03
CA PRO A 85 -19.81 3.17 -8.63
C PRO A 85 -20.52 1.84 -8.40
N LEU A 86 -19.84 0.88 -7.80
CA LEU A 86 -20.39 -0.44 -7.46
C LEU A 86 -20.87 -0.49 -6.01
N HIS A 87 -20.07 0.04 -5.09
CA HIS A 87 -20.37 0.02 -3.66
C HIS A 87 -19.77 1.23 -2.96
N GLN A 88 -20.53 1.82 -2.05
CA GLN A 88 -20.04 2.85 -1.14
C GLN A 88 -20.10 2.30 0.28
N ALA A 89 -18.93 2.14 0.89
CA ALA A 89 -18.80 1.51 2.19
C ALA A 89 -19.43 2.36 3.30
N ALA A 90 -20.16 1.71 4.19
CA ALA A 90 -20.48 2.27 5.50
C ALA A 90 -19.25 2.24 6.42
N ARG A 91 -19.26 3.03 7.49
CA ARG A 91 -18.11 3.16 8.41
C ARG A 91 -17.70 1.85 9.08
N SER A 92 -18.64 0.93 9.27
CA SER A 92 -18.43 -0.38 9.88
C SER A 92 -17.93 -1.43 8.88
N GLU A 93 -17.87 -1.08 7.60
CA GLU A 93 -17.45 -1.97 6.53
C GLU A 93 -15.97 -1.81 6.21
N ASN A 94 -15.31 -2.94 5.97
CA ASN A 94 -13.99 -3.01 5.39
C ASN A 94 -14.13 -3.45 3.93
N VAL A 95 -13.56 -2.69 3.01
CA VAL A 95 -13.57 -3.02 1.58
C VAL A 95 -12.17 -2.91 0.99
N SER A 96 -11.81 -3.85 0.12
CA SER A 96 -10.51 -3.91 -0.54
C SER A 96 -10.62 -4.53 -1.93
N LEU A 97 -9.67 -4.21 -2.82
CA LEU A 97 -9.53 -4.94 -4.08
C LEU A 97 -8.83 -6.27 -3.83
N VAL A 98 -9.15 -7.26 -4.66
CA VAL A 98 -8.46 -8.55 -4.70
C VAL A 98 -7.78 -8.67 -6.05
N GLU A 99 -6.46 -8.52 -6.05
CA GLU A 99 -5.61 -8.62 -7.24
C GLU A 99 -5.18 -10.06 -7.46
N ASP A 100 -5.25 -10.50 -8.72
CA ASP A 100 -4.52 -11.68 -9.13
C ASP A 100 -3.04 -11.32 -9.30
N SER A 101 -2.24 -11.74 -8.32
CA SER A 101 -0.80 -11.48 -8.27
C SER A 101 -0.01 -12.03 -9.47
N ALA A 102 -0.57 -12.94 -10.28
CA ALA A 102 0.08 -13.42 -11.50
C ALA A 102 -0.16 -12.50 -12.72
N THR A 103 -1.20 -11.65 -12.68
CA THR A 103 -1.55 -10.76 -13.80
C THR A 103 -1.45 -9.28 -13.46
N GLY A 104 -1.43 -8.94 -12.17
CA GLY A 104 -1.50 -7.57 -11.70
C GLY A 104 -2.89 -6.92 -11.85
N ILE A 105 -3.93 -7.73 -12.10
CA ILE A 105 -5.29 -7.27 -12.39
C ILE A 105 -6.22 -7.58 -11.22
N ALA A 106 -6.98 -6.58 -10.78
CA ALA A 106 -8.08 -6.76 -9.84
C ALA A 106 -9.41 -6.91 -10.60
N ASP A 107 -9.93 -8.14 -10.67
CA ASP A 107 -11.27 -8.45 -11.20
C ASP A 107 -12.30 -8.71 -10.09
N TYR A 108 -11.84 -8.78 -8.84
CA TYR A 108 -12.68 -9.00 -7.67
C TYR A 108 -12.41 -7.95 -6.58
N TRP A 109 -13.36 -7.80 -5.68
CA TRP A 109 -13.23 -6.98 -4.48
C TRP A 109 -13.92 -7.65 -3.29
N LEU A 110 -13.40 -7.38 -2.10
CA LEU A 110 -13.85 -7.97 -0.85
C LEU A 110 -14.63 -6.93 -0.04
N ARG A 111 -15.67 -7.39 0.64
CA ARG A 111 -16.44 -6.59 1.62
C ARG A 111 -16.64 -7.40 2.88
N SER A 112 -16.30 -6.82 4.02
CA SER A 112 -16.55 -7.36 5.35
C SER A 112 -17.43 -6.40 6.14
N TRP A 113 -18.46 -6.91 6.81
CA TRP A 113 -19.43 -6.10 7.56
C TRP A 113 -19.85 -6.79 8.86
N SER A 114 -20.45 -6.02 9.76
CA SER A 114 -21.01 -6.55 11.01
C SER A 114 -22.23 -7.42 10.73
N ASP A 115 -22.19 -8.67 11.19
CA ASP A 115 -23.30 -9.61 11.12
C ASP A 115 -23.33 -10.43 12.42
N PRO A 116 -24.34 -10.26 13.30
CA PRO A 116 -24.41 -10.97 14.57
C PRO A 116 -24.63 -12.47 14.43
N THR A 117 -25.03 -12.96 13.25
CA THR A 117 -25.12 -14.39 12.94
C THR A 117 -23.80 -14.95 12.44
N GLY A 118 -22.90 -14.07 12.00
CA GLY A 118 -21.57 -14.41 11.53
C GLY A 118 -20.64 -14.81 12.66
N ARG A 119 -19.69 -15.71 12.37
CA ARG A 119 -18.58 -15.99 13.30
C ARG A 119 -17.88 -14.68 13.71
N GLY A 120 -17.67 -14.48 15.01
CA GLY A 120 -17.05 -13.26 15.53
C GLY A 120 -17.88 -11.98 15.31
N GLY A 121 -19.17 -12.10 14.97
CA GLY A 121 -20.03 -10.95 14.67
C GLY A 121 -19.75 -10.31 13.32
N ARG A 122 -19.06 -11.02 12.40
CA ARG A 122 -18.61 -10.53 11.10
C ARG A 122 -19.01 -11.49 9.99
N ARG A 123 -19.28 -10.94 8.80
CA ARG A 123 -19.40 -11.70 7.54
C ARG A 123 -18.55 -11.03 6.48
N THR A 124 -18.01 -11.84 5.56
CA THR A 124 -17.25 -11.38 4.40
C THR A 124 -17.86 -11.92 3.11
N ALA A 125 -17.79 -11.17 2.01
CA ALA A 125 -18.15 -11.66 0.69
C ALA A 125 -17.21 -11.13 -0.39
N LEU A 126 -16.98 -11.96 -1.40
CA LEU A 126 -16.25 -11.65 -2.61
C LEU A 126 -17.24 -11.25 -3.70
N TYR A 127 -16.97 -10.14 -4.36
CA TYR A 127 -17.75 -9.60 -5.46
C TYR A 127 -16.89 -9.49 -6.71
N ASP A 128 -17.51 -9.64 -7.88
CA ASP A 128 -16.84 -9.42 -9.15
C ASP A 128 -16.85 -7.94 -9.55
N LYS A 129 -16.15 -7.62 -10.66
CA LYS A 129 -16.10 -6.29 -11.27
C LYS A 129 -17.44 -5.74 -11.79
N THR A 130 -18.51 -6.53 -11.79
CA THR A 130 -19.87 -6.05 -12.09
C THR A 130 -20.63 -5.66 -10.82
N GLY A 131 -20.07 -5.96 -9.65
CA GLY A 131 -20.73 -5.78 -8.35
C GLY A 131 -21.62 -6.97 -7.96
N THR A 132 -21.52 -8.10 -8.66
CA THR A 132 -22.26 -9.31 -8.34
C THR A 132 -21.53 -10.12 -7.27
N GLU A 133 -22.26 -10.58 -6.25
CA GLU A 133 -21.70 -11.46 -5.22
C GLU A 133 -21.34 -12.81 -5.83
N VAL A 134 -20.08 -13.21 -5.65
CA VAL A 134 -19.53 -14.48 -6.15
C VAL A 134 -19.62 -15.55 -5.06
N MET A 135 -19.22 -15.19 -3.84
CA MET A 135 -19.18 -16.11 -2.70
C MET A 135 -19.22 -15.34 -1.37
N SER A 136 -19.78 -15.97 -0.33
CA SER A 136 -19.84 -15.44 1.04
C SER A 136 -19.15 -16.36 2.04
N PHE A 137 -18.54 -15.77 3.06
CA PHE A 137 -17.74 -16.45 4.08
C PHE A 137 -18.17 -16.02 5.48
N GLU A 138 -18.10 -16.95 6.41
CA GLU A 138 -18.30 -16.68 7.83
C GLU A 138 -17.03 -16.02 8.42
N GLY A 139 -17.23 -15.01 9.28
CA GLY A 139 -16.13 -14.26 9.88
C GLY A 139 -15.53 -13.18 8.97
N GLU A 140 -14.56 -12.46 9.50
CA GLU A 140 -13.77 -11.50 8.75
C GLU A 140 -12.62 -12.20 8.04
N GLN A 141 -12.53 -12.07 6.72
CA GLN A 141 -11.51 -12.73 5.90
C GLN A 141 -10.59 -11.69 5.26
N ASN A 142 -9.31 -12.03 5.14
CA ASN A 142 -8.40 -11.48 4.15
C ASN A 142 -8.36 -12.42 2.96
N ALA A 143 -8.17 -11.85 1.76
CA ALA A 143 -8.13 -12.61 0.53
C ALA A 143 -6.89 -12.25 -0.30
N THR A 144 -6.23 -13.27 -0.83
CA THR A 144 -5.25 -13.12 -1.92
C THR A 144 -5.67 -14.00 -3.09
N LEU A 145 -5.30 -13.59 -4.30
CA LEU A 145 -5.62 -14.32 -5.52
C LEU A 145 -4.35 -14.52 -6.34
N GLN A 146 -4.20 -15.73 -6.88
CA GLN A 146 -3.14 -16.03 -7.83
C GLN A 146 -3.59 -17.14 -8.78
N ASN A 147 -3.51 -16.91 -10.08
CA ASN A 147 -3.87 -17.88 -11.12
C ASN A 147 -5.26 -18.52 -10.89
N GLY A 148 -6.24 -17.69 -10.50
CA GLY A 148 -7.61 -18.15 -10.24
C GLY A 148 -7.84 -18.92 -8.93
N LEU A 149 -6.81 -19.10 -8.10
CA LEU A 149 -6.94 -19.69 -6.77
C LEU A 149 -7.06 -18.58 -5.71
N LEU A 150 -8.20 -18.53 -5.05
CA LEU A 150 -8.49 -17.64 -3.94
C LEU A 150 -7.99 -18.26 -2.63
N VAL A 151 -7.07 -17.59 -1.96
CA VAL A 151 -6.63 -17.96 -0.61
C VAL A 151 -7.31 -17.03 0.39
N LEU A 152 -7.96 -17.63 1.38
CA LEU A 152 -8.63 -16.92 2.47
C LEU A 152 -7.90 -17.17 3.78
N GLN A 153 -7.73 -16.09 4.53
CA GLN A 153 -7.17 -16.12 5.88
C GLN A 153 -8.08 -15.34 6.81
N GLU A 154 -8.56 -15.99 7.86
CA GLU A 154 -9.40 -15.35 8.86
C GLU A 154 -8.64 -14.25 9.61
N SER A 155 -9.16 -13.02 9.56
CA SER A 155 -8.66 -11.89 10.34
C SER A 155 -9.10 -12.04 11.79
N ARG A 156 -8.15 -12.24 12.70
CA ARG A 156 -8.44 -12.26 14.14
C ARG A 156 -8.30 -10.87 14.74
N LEU A 157 -9.44 -10.21 14.95
CA LEU A 157 -9.59 -9.13 15.93
C LEU A 157 -9.75 -9.77 17.31
N VAL A 158 -8.70 -9.76 18.12
CA VAL A 158 -8.79 -10.08 19.56
C VAL A 158 -8.55 -8.79 20.33
N ASP A 159 -9.53 -8.34 21.10
CA ASP A 159 -9.47 -7.11 21.93
C ASP A 159 -8.96 -5.85 21.20
N GLY A 160 -9.32 -5.69 19.92
CA GLY A 160 -8.96 -4.52 19.12
C GLY A 160 -7.52 -4.51 18.60
N GLY A 161 -6.77 -5.61 18.76
CA GLY A 161 -5.46 -5.84 18.13
C GLY A 161 -5.53 -6.92 17.04
N TYR A 162 -4.79 -6.71 15.95
CA TYR A 162 -4.46 -7.77 14.99
C TYR A 162 -3.37 -8.65 15.62
N VAL A 163 -3.64 -9.93 15.87
CA VAL A 163 -2.66 -10.83 16.48
C VAL A 163 -2.25 -11.90 15.45
N PRO A 164 -0.99 -11.89 14.94
CA PRO A 164 -0.55 -12.87 13.95
C PRO A 164 -0.14 -14.23 14.53
N GLU A 165 0.18 -14.31 15.84
CA GLU A 165 1.03 -15.39 16.37
C GLU A 165 0.37 -16.27 17.45
N SER A 166 -0.85 -15.97 17.91
CA SER A 166 -1.54 -16.77 18.93
C SER A 166 -2.78 -17.52 18.40
N GLY A 167 -2.54 -18.45 17.48
CA GLY A 167 -3.38 -19.64 17.31
C GLY A 167 -4.51 -19.57 16.27
N TYR A 168 -4.62 -20.64 15.48
CA TYR A 168 -5.79 -21.08 14.70
C TYR A 168 -6.29 -20.14 13.58
N GLY A 169 -5.49 -19.88 12.54
CA GLY A 169 -6.04 -19.36 11.29
C GLY A 169 -6.81 -20.46 10.55
N THR A 170 -8.02 -20.19 10.05
CA THR A 170 -8.67 -21.08 9.07
C THR A 170 -8.20 -20.67 7.69
N CYS A 171 -7.12 -21.29 7.20
CA CYS A 171 -6.74 -21.13 5.80
C CYS A 171 -7.73 -21.90 4.92
N GLN A 172 -8.22 -21.25 3.86
CA GLN A 172 -8.97 -21.93 2.81
C GLN A 172 -8.36 -21.59 1.46
N VAL A 173 -8.34 -22.56 0.56
CA VAL A 173 -7.90 -22.36 -0.83
C VAL A 173 -9.05 -22.81 -1.72
N ILE A 174 -9.54 -21.93 -2.57
CA ILE A 174 -10.71 -22.15 -3.42
C ILE A 174 -10.33 -21.91 -4.86
N ASP A 175 -10.62 -22.88 -5.72
CA ASP A 175 -10.56 -22.69 -7.16
C ASP A 175 -11.80 -21.93 -7.62
N LEU A 176 -11.63 -20.68 -8.07
CA LEU A 176 -12.75 -19.84 -8.49
C LEU A 176 -13.44 -20.35 -9.76
N ALA A 177 -12.75 -21.10 -10.62
CA ALA A 177 -13.34 -21.63 -11.85
C ALA A 177 -14.35 -22.74 -11.55
N THR A 178 -14.11 -23.53 -10.50
CA THR A 178 -14.94 -24.67 -10.13
C THR A 178 -15.79 -24.43 -8.87
N GLY A 179 -15.43 -23.42 -8.06
CA GLY A 179 -15.98 -23.18 -6.72
C GLY A 179 -15.55 -24.22 -5.69
N ALA A 180 -14.59 -25.11 -6.02
CA ALA A 180 -14.18 -26.20 -5.14
C ALA A 180 -13.10 -25.74 -4.14
N ALA A 181 -13.27 -26.12 -2.88
CA ALA A 181 -12.21 -25.99 -1.88
C ALA A 181 -11.15 -27.08 -2.08
N LEU A 182 -9.88 -26.67 -2.14
CA LEU A 182 -8.75 -27.59 -2.19
C LEU A 182 -8.40 -28.11 -0.78
N PRO A 183 -7.76 -29.29 -0.67
CA PRO A 183 -7.32 -29.83 0.61
C PRO A 183 -6.31 -28.90 1.29
N VAL A 184 -6.47 -28.68 2.59
CA VAL A 184 -5.59 -27.84 3.41
C VAL A 184 -5.11 -28.69 4.61
N PRO A 185 -3.80 -28.68 4.95
CA PRO A 185 -3.29 -29.45 6.07
C PRO A 185 -3.77 -28.89 7.40
N GLU A 186 -3.84 -29.75 8.42
CA GLU A 186 -4.21 -29.33 9.78
C GLU A 186 -3.24 -28.26 10.30
N GLY A 187 -3.77 -27.24 10.96
CA GLY A 187 -2.97 -26.14 11.53
C GLY A 187 -2.54 -25.06 10.52
N ALA A 188 -2.89 -25.19 9.23
CA ALA A 188 -2.57 -24.19 8.23
C ALA A 188 -3.28 -22.86 8.49
N TYR A 189 -2.51 -21.78 8.60
CA TYR A 189 -3.03 -20.43 8.82
C TYR A 189 -2.77 -19.49 7.65
N SER A 190 -1.88 -19.85 6.72
CA SER A 190 -1.67 -19.14 5.46
C SER A 190 -1.22 -20.10 4.36
N CYS A 191 -1.38 -19.66 3.10
CA CYS A 191 -0.92 -20.38 1.93
C CYS A 191 -0.28 -19.40 0.94
N THR A 192 0.91 -19.74 0.46
CA THR A 192 1.58 -19.08 -0.68
C THR A 192 1.52 -20.03 -1.87
N LEU A 193 1.20 -19.51 -3.06
CA LEU A 193 1.27 -20.28 -4.28
C LEU A 193 2.63 -20.07 -4.94
N CYS A 194 3.32 -21.18 -5.20
CA CYS A 194 4.64 -21.18 -5.82
C CYS A 194 4.61 -22.15 -7.00
N GLY A 195 4.54 -21.61 -8.21
CA GLY A 195 4.25 -22.34 -9.42
C GLY A 195 2.89 -23.03 -9.33
N ASP A 196 2.90 -24.36 -9.49
CA ASP A 196 1.71 -25.20 -9.33
C ASP A 196 1.54 -25.79 -7.92
N LYS A 197 2.42 -25.45 -6.98
CA LYS A 197 2.44 -25.99 -5.61
C LYS A 197 1.78 -25.04 -4.62
N LEU A 198 1.17 -25.62 -3.59
CA LEU A 198 0.62 -24.91 -2.44
C LEU A 198 1.61 -25.03 -1.28
N VAL A 199 2.08 -23.89 -0.77
CA VAL A 199 3.02 -23.80 0.36
C VAL A 199 2.26 -23.28 1.57
N PHE A 200 1.96 -24.16 2.52
CA PHE A 200 1.21 -23.84 3.73
C PHE A 200 2.15 -23.57 4.90
N SER A 201 1.99 -22.41 5.54
CA SER A 201 2.54 -22.18 6.88
C SER A 201 1.52 -22.65 7.91
N CYS A 202 1.99 -23.50 8.81
CA CYS A 202 1.18 -24.22 9.77
C CYS A 202 1.69 -24.01 11.19
N TYR A 203 0.79 -24.14 12.16
CA TYR A 203 1.12 -24.01 13.58
C TYR A 203 0.18 -24.88 14.42
N ALA A 204 0.75 -25.53 15.42
CA ALA A 204 0.00 -26.26 16.45
C ALA A 204 0.34 -25.67 17.81
N ARG A 205 -0.69 -25.17 18.50
CA ARG A 205 -0.53 -24.72 19.89
C ARG A 205 -0.17 -25.92 20.77
N PRO A 206 0.86 -25.83 21.64
CA PRO A 206 1.22 -26.91 22.55
C PRO A 206 0.08 -27.35 23.47
N GLU A 207 -0.02 -28.66 23.72
CA GLU A 207 -0.99 -29.20 24.67
C GLU A 207 -0.72 -28.67 26.09
N GLY A 208 -1.76 -28.15 26.75
CA GLY A 208 -1.68 -27.64 28.13
C GLY A 208 -1.30 -26.16 28.28
N LEU A 209 -1.11 -25.44 27.18
CA LEU A 209 -0.95 -23.98 27.20
C LEU A 209 -2.33 -23.31 27.33
N ASP A 210 -2.58 -22.61 28.45
CA ASP A 210 -3.85 -21.93 28.73
C ASP A 210 -4.23 -20.97 27.59
N ASP A 211 -5.52 -20.82 27.25
CA ASP A 211 -6.00 -20.06 26.08
C ASP A 211 -5.51 -18.60 26.02
N TYR A 212 -5.14 -18.02 27.16
CA TYR A 212 -4.64 -16.64 27.29
C TYR A 212 -3.11 -16.54 27.34
N ASP A 213 -2.40 -17.66 27.48
CA ASP A 213 -0.94 -17.68 27.56
C ASP A 213 -0.30 -17.59 26.17
N TRP A 214 0.93 -17.08 26.10
CA TRP A 214 1.65 -16.95 24.86
C TRP A 214 2.59 -18.14 24.68
N ASP A 215 2.66 -18.65 23.47
CA ASP A 215 3.66 -19.68 23.15
C ASP A 215 5.02 -19.01 22.96
N MET A 216 5.82 -19.01 24.02
CA MET A 216 7.17 -18.43 24.00
C MET A 216 8.12 -19.20 23.05
N ASP A 217 7.77 -20.43 22.68
CA ASP A 217 8.52 -21.29 21.77
C ASP A 217 7.78 -21.46 20.42
N TYR A 218 6.92 -20.51 20.02
CA TYR A 218 6.08 -20.64 18.82
C TYR A 218 6.86 -20.96 17.54
N GLN A 219 8.11 -20.49 17.44
CA GLN A 219 8.98 -20.77 16.30
C GLN A 219 9.31 -22.25 16.15
N GLN A 220 9.26 -23.03 17.24
CA GLN A 220 9.48 -24.48 17.24
C GLN A 220 8.19 -25.25 16.96
N ASN A 221 7.03 -24.64 17.20
CA ASN A 221 5.71 -25.25 17.05
C ASN A 221 5.02 -24.92 15.71
N ARG A 222 5.73 -24.22 14.82
CA ARG A 222 5.33 -23.95 13.43
C ARG A 222 6.07 -24.86 12.45
N TRP A 223 5.47 -25.10 11.30
CA TRP A 223 6.10 -25.86 10.22
C TRP A 223 5.55 -25.42 8.87
N VAL A 224 6.27 -25.75 7.81
CA VAL A 224 5.84 -25.56 6.42
C VAL A 224 5.52 -26.92 5.80
N VAL A 225 4.42 -26.98 5.04
CA VAL A 225 4.07 -28.10 4.17
C VAL A 225 3.95 -27.60 2.74
N VAL A 226 4.66 -28.22 1.82
CA VAL A 226 4.45 -28.03 0.38
C VAL A 226 3.67 -29.22 -0.12
N GLN A 227 2.60 -28.98 -0.86
CA GLN A 227 1.75 -30.04 -1.38
C GLN A 227 1.25 -29.75 -2.81
N GLU A 228 0.83 -30.82 -3.47
CA GLU A 228 0.05 -30.74 -4.70
C GLU A 228 -1.37 -30.23 -4.43
N LYS A 229 -2.06 -29.77 -5.49
CA LYS A 229 -3.46 -29.31 -5.40
C LYS A 229 -4.44 -30.39 -4.94
N ASP A 230 -4.08 -31.67 -5.06
CA ASP A 230 -4.87 -32.80 -4.58
C ASP A 230 -4.64 -33.15 -3.09
N GLY A 231 -3.78 -32.39 -2.40
CA GLY A 231 -3.45 -32.58 -1.00
C GLY A 231 -2.25 -33.49 -0.72
N THR A 232 -1.60 -34.04 -1.75
CA THR A 232 -0.41 -34.89 -1.58
C THR A 232 0.80 -34.05 -1.09
N PRO A 233 1.33 -34.28 0.12
CA PRO A 233 2.51 -33.56 0.60
C PRO A 233 3.77 -33.98 -0.17
N VAL A 234 4.56 -33.02 -0.61
CA VAL A 234 5.83 -33.23 -1.34
C VAL A 234 7.06 -32.81 -0.53
N TYR A 235 6.90 -31.87 0.41
CA TYR A 235 7.97 -31.42 1.29
C TYR A 235 7.42 -30.95 2.65
N ARG A 236 8.24 -31.09 3.69
CA ARG A 236 7.96 -30.61 5.04
C ARG A 236 9.23 -30.03 5.65
N ALA A 237 9.11 -28.86 6.27
CA ALA A 237 10.14 -28.26 7.12
C ALA A 237 9.54 -27.94 8.49
N ASP A 238 10.09 -28.55 9.55
CA ASP A 238 9.72 -28.24 10.93
C ASP A 238 10.43 -26.96 11.39
N ALA A 239 9.87 -26.28 12.40
CA ALA A 239 10.34 -25.00 12.93
C ALA A 239 10.50 -23.89 11.86
N ALA A 240 9.64 -23.93 10.83
CA ALA A 240 9.78 -23.09 9.63
C ALA A 240 8.58 -22.18 9.38
N SER A 241 8.81 -21.08 8.65
CA SER A 241 7.76 -20.26 8.03
C SER A 241 8.09 -19.98 6.57
N ALA A 242 7.04 -19.88 5.75
CA ALA A 242 7.18 -19.59 4.33
C ALA A 242 6.72 -18.16 4.01
N TYR A 243 7.50 -17.48 3.17
CA TYR A 243 7.21 -16.13 2.70
C TYR A 243 7.29 -16.08 1.17
N ARG A 244 6.36 -15.32 0.57
CA ARG A 244 6.42 -15.01 -0.86
C ARG A 244 7.62 -14.10 -1.12
N LEU A 245 8.31 -14.34 -2.22
CA LEU A 245 9.32 -13.42 -2.71
C LEU A 245 8.69 -12.06 -3.07
N PHE A 246 9.30 -10.99 -2.60
CA PHE A 246 8.94 -9.62 -2.98
C PHE A 246 9.75 -9.19 -4.22
N TYR A 247 9.21 -8.28 -5.04
CA TYR A 247 9.87 -7.63 -6.20
C TYR A 247 10.13 -8.45 -7.48
N ASP A 248 10.29 -9.77 -7.44
CA ASP A 248 10.45 -10.60 -8.65
C ASP A 248 9.79 -11.98 -8.54
N SER A 249 8.56 -11.99 -8.00
CA SER A 249 7.79 -13.22 -7.82
C SER A 249 7.39 -13.90 -9.13
N ASP A 250 7.49 -13.21 -10.26
CA ASP A 250 7.04 -13.75 -11.55
C ASP A 250 8.15 -14.56 -12.22
N THR A 251 9.39 -14.04 -12.25
CA THR A 251 10.53 -14.77 -12.82
C THR A 251 10.91 -15.98 -11.96
N LEU A 252 10.72 -15.85 -10.64
CA LEU A 252 11.01 -16.90 -9.66
C LEU A 252 9.74 -17.48 -9.04
N SER A 253 8.68 -17.66 -9.84
CA SER A 253 7.37 -18.13 -9.38
C SER A 253 7.41 -19.46 -8.63
N ASP A 254 8.36 -20.33 -8.95
CA ASP A 254 8.51 -21.66 -8.35
C ASP A 254 9.40 -21.64 -7.08
N TRP A 255 9.80 -20.45 -6.61
CA TRP A 255 10.65 -20.28 -5.44
C TRP A 255 9.89 -19.64 -4.28
N VAL A 256 10.31 -20.00 -3.06
CA VAL A 256 9.76 -19.48 -1.81
C VAL A 256 10.89 -19.27 -0.80
N GLU A 257 10.77 -18.24 0.01
CA GLU A 257 11.66 -18.03 1.15
C GLU A 257 11.16 -18.88 2.33
N LEU A 258 12.07 -19.64 2.94
CA LEU A 258 11.84 -20.39 4.15
C LEU A 258 12.73 -19.85 5.27
N ASP A 259 12.10 -19.45 6.36
CA ASP A 259 12.75 -19.06 7.61
C ASP A 259 12.73 -20.24 8.57
N VAL A 260 13.87 -20.89 8.75
CA VAL A 260 14.00 -22.09 9.61
C VAL A 260 14.67 -21.71 10.93
N ALA A 261 13.95 -21.85 12.03
CA ALA A 261 14.49 -21.57 13.35
C ALA A 261 15.50 -22.66 13.76
N THR A 262 16.76 -22.27 13.96
CA THR A 262 17.87 -23.14 14.41
C THR A 262 18.15 -23.00 15.91
N GLY A 263 17.43 -22.11 16.59
CA GLY A 263 17.48 -21.88 18.04
C GLY A 263 16.35 -20.94 18.48
N ALA A 264 16.49 -20.31 19.66
CA ALA A 264 15.49 -19.36 20.17
C ALA A 264 15.51 -17.99 19.44
N GLU A 265 16.66 -17.61 18.87
CA GLU A 265 16.83 -16.30 18.20
C GLU A 265 17.53 -16.41 16.83
N THR A 266 17.94 -17.60 16.40
CA THR A 266 18.67 -17.80 15.15
C THR A 266 17.76 -18.43 14.11
N THR A 267 17.72 -17.84 12.93
CA THR A 267 16.93 -18.30 11.78
C THR A 267 17.85 -18.41 10.57
N ASP A 268 17.83 -19.58 9.92
CA ASP A 268 18.44 -19.76 8.61
C ASP A 268 17.43 -19.37 7.54
N GLN A 269 17.77 -18.39 6.72
CA GLN A 269 16.97 -17.99 5.56
C GLN A 269 17.37 -18.84 4.36
N ILE A 270 16.40 -19.55 3.79
CA ILE A 270 16.60 -20.50 2.70
C ILE A 270 15.72 -20.12 1.52
N LEU A 271 16.30 -20.01 0.34
CA LEU A 271 15.55 -19.95 -0.91
C LEU A 271 15.29 -21.37 -1.41
N TYR A 272 14.02 -21.79 -1.44
CA TYR A 272 13.59 -23.15 -1.80
C TYR A 272 12.80 -23.17 -3.10
N ASN A 273 13.17 -24.06 -4.03
CA ASN A 273 12.43 -24.29 -5.27
C ASN A 273 11.39 -25.42 -5.07
N THR A 274 10.11 -25.10 -5.14
CA THR A 274 9.01 -26.03 -4.88
C THR A 274 8.85 -27.10 -5.97
N GLN A 275 9.38 -26.86 -7.16
CA GLN A 275 9.27 -27.75 -8.30
C GLN A 275 10.41 -28.79 -8.36
N THR A 276 11.62 -28.41 -8.00
CA THR A 276 12.84 -29.25 -8.09
C THR A 276 13.33 -29.75 -6.73
N GLY A 277 12.94 -29.09 -5.64
CA GLY A 277 13.44 -29.37 -4.30
C GLY A 277 14.80 -28.73 -3.97
N GLU A 278 15.35 -27.92 -4.87
CA GLU A 278 16.63 -27.22 -4.68
C GLU A 278 16.56 -26.19 -3.53
N GLN A 279 17.66 -26.03 -2.78
CA GLN A 279 17.76 -25.12 -1.62
C GLN A 279 19.07 -24.34 -1.61
N TYR A 280 18.97 -23.04 -1.30
CA TYR A 280 20.12 -22.16 -1.05
C TYR A 280 20.01 -21.50 0.32
N THR A 281 20.96 -21.81 1.21
CA THR A 281 21.06 -21.19 2.53
C THR A 281 21.68 -19.81 2.48
N GLY A 282 21.38 -18.98 3.47
CA GLY A 282 21.92 -17.62 3.58
C GLY A 282 21.24 -16.64 2.63
N PHE A 283 20.04 -16.96 2.13
CA PHE A 283 19.25 -16.09 1.26
C PHE A 283 19.04 -14.71 1.91
N LEU A 284 19.11 -13.66 1.10
CA LEU A 284 18.93 -12.29 1.57
C LEU A 284 17.75 -11.60 0.89
N GLN A 285 17.78 -11.52 -0.44
CA GLN A 285 16.71 -10.93 -1.24
C GLN A 285 16.84 -11.30 -2.72
N VAL A 286 15.75 -11.11 -3.47
CA VAL A 286 15.72 -11.21 -4.93
C VAL A 286 15.81 -9.83 -5.58
N TYR A 287 16.26 -9.80 -6.83
CA TYR A 287 16.31 -8.63 -7.69
C TYR A 287 15.68 -8.94 -9.05
N PRO A 288 15.25 -7.90 -9.81
CA PRO A 288 14.66 -8.09 -11.12
C PRO A 288 15.52 -8.94 -12.07
N GLY A 289 14.87 -9.81 -12.83
CA GLY A 289 15.50 -10.69 -13.81
C GLY A 289 15.89 -12.07 -13.26
N GLY A 290 15.34 -12.47 -12.12
CA GLY A 290 15.56 -13.76 -11.48
C GLY A 290 16.90 -13.86 -10.74
N LEU A 291 17.43 -12.73 -10.27
CA LEU A 291 18.67 -12.69 -9.52
C LEU A 291 18.39 -12.76 -8.02
N ALA A 292 19.33 -13.30 -7.24
CA ALA A 292 19.23 -13.34 -5.78
C ALA A 292 20.60 -13.15 -5.11
N SER A 293 20.60 -12.53 -3.94
CA SER A 293 21.79 -12.42 -3.10
C SER A 293 21.78 -13.37 -1.92
N PHE A 294 22.98 -13.83 -1.56
CA PHE A 294 23.22 -14.80 -0.51
C PHE A 294 24.39 -14.37 0.36
N SER A 295 24.30 -14.58 1.66
CA SER A 295 25.43 -14.57 2.58
C SER A 295 26.18 -15.89 2.51
N THR A 296 27.50 -15.83 2.64
CA THR A 296 28.38 -17.01 2.62
C THR A 296 28.97 -17.28 4.00
N GLY A 297 29.33 -18.54 4.27
CA GLY A 297 29.88 -18.93 5.57
C GLY A 297 31.23 -18.28 5.95
N ASP A 298 31.90 -17.64 5.00
CA ASP A 298 33.13 -16.86 5.23
C ASP A 298 32.86 -15.36 5.49
N GLY A 299 31.59 -14.95 5.62
CA GLY A 299 31.20 -13.58 5.94
C GLY A 299 31.13 -12.62 4.75
N ARG A 300 31.12 -13.16 3.51
CA ARG A 300 30.94 -12.38 2.28
C ARG A 300 29.53 -12.55 1.75
N TYR A 301 29.28 -11.94 0.59
CA TYR A 301 28.01 -11.97 -0.10
C TYR A 301 28.19 -12.34 -1.56
N GLU A 302 27.23 -13.05 -2.13
CA GLU A 302 27.20 -13.45 -3.53
C GLU A 302 25.92 -12.93 -4.19
N LEU A 303 26.03 -12.49 -5.45
CA LEU A 303 24.89 -12.26 -6.34
C LEU A 303 24.87 -13.37 -7.39
N ARG A 304 23.74 -14.05 -7.55
CA ARG A 304 23.58 -15.20 -8.45
C ARG A 304 22.39 -15.02 -9.38
N ASP A 305 22.49 -15.62 -10.56
CA ASP A 305 21.39 -15.76 -11.51
C ASP A 305 20.65 -17.09 -11.28
N MET A 306 19.45 -17.03 -10.70
CA MET A 306 18.69 -18.22 -10.31
C MET A 306 17.95 -18.87 -11.50
N THR A 307 17.92 -18.21 -12.66
CA THR A 307 17.25 -18.70 -13.87
C THR A 307 18.10 -19.71 -14.65
N THR A 308 19.42 -19.66 -14.47
CA THR A 308 20.38 -20.57 -15.11
C THR A 308 20.43 -21.94 -14.42
N GLU A 309 20.67 -23.03 -15.15
CA GLU A 309 20.68 -24.39 -14.56
C GLU A 309 21.72 -24.54 -13.44
N ASP A 310 22.85 -23.83 -13.51
CA ASP A 310 23.94 -23.87 -12.54
C ASP A 310 23.87 -22.78 -11.45
N ARG A 311 22.79 -21.98 -11.44
CA ARG A 311 22.60 -20.82 -10.54
C ARG A 311 23.84 -19.92 -10.49
N GLY A 312 24.32 -19.56 -11.68
CA GLY A 312 25.64 -18.97 -11.92
C GLY A 312 25.94 -17.76 -11.02
N LEU A 313 27.15 -17.74 -10.46
CA LEU A 313 27.68 -16.60 -9.70
C LEU A 313 27.96 -15.42 -10.62
N ILE A 314 27.36 -14.27 -10.35
CA ILE A 314 27.61 -13.01 -11.06
C ILE A 314 28.83 -12.32 -10.45
N ALA A 315 28.81 -12.10 -9.14
CA ALA A 315 29.87 -11.40 -8.41
C ALA A 315 29.80 -11.70 -6.90
N ALA A 316 30.92 -11.46 -6.22
CA ALA A 316 31.02 -11.54 -4.76
C ALA A 316 31.39 -10.18 -4.16
N PHE A 317 30.89 -9.90 -2.97
CA PHE A 317 30.99 -8.62 -2.29
C PHE A 317 31.41 -8.81 -0.83
N ASP A 318 32.18 -7.85 -0.32
CA ASP A 318 32.50 -7.78 1.11
C ASP A 318 31.34 -7.15 1.91
N GLU A 319 30.49 -6.38 1.24
CA GLU A 319 29.36 -5.66 1.82
C GLU A 319 28.03 -6.15 1.23
N GLN A 320 26.96 -6.08 2.01
CA GLN A 320 25.66 -6.64 1.64
C GLN A 320 25.08 -5.93 0.40
N PRO A 321 24.76 -6.66 -0.68
CA PRO A 321 24.04 -6.11 -1.82
C PRO A 321 22.66 -5.61 -1.41
N SER A 322 22.37 -4.34 -1.70
CA SER A 322 21.11 -3.68 -1.35
C SER A 322 20.22 -3.45 -2.57
N GLN A 323 20.79 -3.15 -3.74
CA GLN A 323 20.08 -2.93 -5.00
C GLN A 323 20.89 -3.47 -6.18
N TYR A 324 20.20 -3.91 -7.24
CA TYR A 324 20.79 -4.29 -8.51
C TYR A 324 20.08 -3.57 -9.66
N PHE A 325 20.86 -3.22 -10.69
CA PHE A 325 20.38 -2.82 -12.00
C PHE A 325 21.46 -3.16 -13.04
N PRO A 326 21.12 -3.35 -14.33
CA PRO A 326 22.08 -3.84 -15.31
C PRO A 326 23.39 -3.03 -15.33
N GLY A 327 24.51 -3.73 -15.06
CA GLY A 327 25.86 -3.17 -14.99
C GLY A 327 26.35 -2.80 -13.59
N TYR A 328 25.47 -2.71 -12.58
CA TYR A 328 25.82 -2.16 -11.27
C TYR A 328 25.13 -2.85 -10.09
N VAL A 329 25.77 -2.79 -8.93
CA VAL A 329 25.19 -3.16 -7.63
C VAL A 329 25.40 -2.04 -6.64
N VAL A 330 24.40 -1.71 -5.84
CA VAL A 330 24.58 -0.83 -4.67
C VAL A 330 24.72 -1.69 -3.43
N THR A 331 25.82 -1.56 -2.71
CA THR A 331 26.02 -2.23 -1.42
C THR A 331 25.71 -1.29 -0.26
N TRP A 332 25.36 -1.86 0.89
CA TRP A 332 25.10 -1.10 2.11
C TRP A 332 25.89 -1.65 3.32
N HIS A 333 26.50 -0.74 4.08
CA HIS A 333 27.17 -1.00 5.34
C HIS A 333 26.55 -0.19 6.48
N SER A 334 26.26 -0.84 7.60
CA SER A 334 25.72 -0.18 8.79
C SER A 334 26.83 0.43 9.65
N GLY A 335 26.70 1.70 10.06
CA GLY A 335 27.59 2.32 11.07
C GLY A 335 28.56 3.38 10.55
N GLU A 336 28.51 3.69 9.26
CA GLU A 336 29.29 4.77 8.64
C GLU A 336 28.38 5.95 8.21
N ASP A 337 28.93 7.16 8.18
CA ASP A 337 28.21 8.39 7.79
C ASP A 337 27.71 8.34 6.32
N HIS A 338 28.32 7.48 5.48
CA HIS A 338 28.01 7.27 4.07
C HIS A 338 28.00 5.78 3.70
N GLY A 339 27.09 5.02 4.32
CA GLY A 339 27.08 3.56 4.21
C GLY A 339 26.70 2.95 2.85
N TYR A 340 26.61 3.71 1.75
CA TYR A 340 26.28 3.16 0.42
C TYR A 340 27.45 3.29 -0.56
N GLU A 341 27.69 2.23 -1.34
CA GLU A 341 28.66 2.25 -2.44
C GLU A 341 28.02 1.76 -3.73
N LEU A 342 28.32 2.42 -4.85
CA LEU A 342 28.02 1.93 -6.19
C LEU A 342 29.18 1.09 -6.70
N TYR A 343 28.91 -0.18 -6.97
CA TYR A 343 29.84 -1.16 -7.54
C TYR A 343 29.58 -1.33 -9.03
N ASP A 344 30.58 -1.05 -9.86
CA ASP A 344 30.56 -1.30 -11.30
C ASP A 344 30.97 -2.76 -11.57
N LEU A 345 30.05 -3.56 -12.11
CA LEU A 345 30.26 -5.01 -12.30
C LEU A 345 31.29 -5.34 -13.39
N GLU A 346 31.53 -4.44 -14.33
CA GLU A 346 32.49 -4.64 -15.42
C GLU A 346 33.93 -4.35 -14.95
N THR A 347 34.11 -3.28 -14.19
CA THR A 347 35.44 -2.78 -13.80
C THR A 347 35.83 -3.13 -12.36
N GLY A 348 34.87 -3.48 -11.51
CA GLY A 348 35.05 -3.65 -10.07
C GLY A 348 35.22 -2.35 -9.29
N THR A 349 34.98 -1.20 -9.92
CA THR A 349 35.15 0.13 -9.30
C THR A 349 34.07 0.36 -8.25
N LYS A 350 34.47 0.81 -7.06
CA LYS A 350 33.58 1.24 -5.98
C LYS A 350 33.52 2.77 -5.91
N THR A 351 32.32 3.33 -5.91
CA THR A 351 32.09 4.77 -5.78
C THR A 351 31.22 5.05 -4.54
N PRO A 352 31.73 5.76 -3.53
CA PRO A 352 30.95 6.06 -2.32
C PRO A 352 29.83 7.06 -2.62
N LEU A 353 28.68 6.87 -1.97
CA LEU A 353 27.46 7.63 -2.21
C LEU A 353 27.03 8.47 -1.01
N TYR A 354 26.53 9.67 -1.27
CA TYR A 354 25.74 10.44 -0.30
C TYR A 354 24.41 9.76 -0.02
N ASP A 355 23.72 9.30 -1.07
CA ASP A 355 22.39 8.71 -0.98
C ASP A 355 22.06 7.89 -2.24
N VAL A 356 21.09 6.99 -2.10
CA VAL A 356 20.52 6.17 -3.19
C VAL A 356 19.00 6.15 -3.03
N ASN A 357 18.26 6.30 -4.14
CA ASN A 357 16.80 6.24 -4.08
C ASN A 357 16.23 5.61 -5.35
N THR A 358 15.29 4.68 -5.17
CA THR A 358 14.72 3.88 -6.25
C THR A 358 13.24 4.17 -6.46
N THR A 359 12.82 4.05 -7.70
CA THR A 359 11.43 3.81 -8.10
C THR A 359 11.33 2.41 -8.69
N ASP A 360 10.15 2.04 -9.19
CA ASP A 360 9.97 0.74 -9.86
C ASP A 360 10.94 0.57 -11.03
N ASN A 361 11.09 1.62 -11.85
CA ASN A 361 11.78 1.55 -13.14
C ASN A 361 13.10 2.33 -13.19
N THR A 362 13.46 3.07 -12.13
CA THR A 362 14.70 3.86 -12.12
C THR A 362 15.39 3.83 -10.76
N ILE A 363 16.69 4.11 -10.77
CA ILE A 363 17.52 4.28 -9.57
C ILE A 363 18.35 5.55 -9.71
N ALA A 364 18.28 6.40 -8.69
CA ALA A 364 19.10 7.60 -8.56
C ALA A 364 20.23 7.34 -7.58
N VAL A 365 21.43 7.76 -7.94
CA VAL A 365 22.64 7.70 -7.10
C VAL A 365 23.28 9.08 -7.07
N TYR A 366 23.60 9.56 -5.86
CA TYR A 366 24.36 10.80 -5.69
C TYR A 366 25.69 10.48 -5.01
N ALA A 367 26.79 10.60 -5.75
CA ALA A 367 28.12 10.23 -5.31
C ALA A 367 28.82 11.35 -4.53
N LEU A 368 29.78 10.98 -3.67
CA LEU A 368 30.56 11.93 -2.88
C LEU A 368 31.44 12.88 -3.73
N ASP A 369 31.71 12.52 -4.98
CA ASP A 369 32.41 13.37 -5.94
C ASP A 369 31.53 14.49 -6.54
N GLY A 370 30.25 14.55 -6.15
CA GLY A 370 29.27 15.52 -6.62
C GLY A 370 28.48 15.07 -7.86
N SER A 371 28.73 13.87 -8.40
CA SER A 371 27.98 13.36 -9.54
C SER A 371 26.61 12.81 -9.14
N LEU A 372 25.57 13.28 -9.82
CA LEU A 372 24.20 12.80 -9.70
C LEU A 372 23.83 12.06 -10.99
N ARG A 373 23.49 10.78 -10.84
CA ARG A 373 23.11 9.92 -11.94
C ARG A 373 21.77 9.25 -11.70
N VAL A 374 21.00 9.08 -12.76
CA VAL A 374 19.77 8.29 -12.75
C VAL A 374 19.86 7.24 -13.84
N TYR A 375 19.62 5.99 -13.48
CA TYR A 375 19.64 4.86 -14.39
C TYR A 375 18.24 4.25 -14.53
N SER A 376 17.92 3.74 -15.71
CA SER A 376 16.81 2.81 -15.90
C SER A 376 17.17 1.46 -15.29
N LYS A 377 16.26 0.89 -14.50
CA LYS A 377 16.43 -0.45 -13.92
C LYS A 377 16.22 -1.56 -14.95
N ASP A 378 15.50 -1.28 -16.04
CA ASP A 378 15.18 -2.28 -17.07
C ASP A 378 16.42 -2.66 -17.90
N ASN A 379 17.31 -1.70 -18.16
CA ASN A 379 18.43 -1.88 -19.09
C ASN A 379 19.73 -1.16 -18.69
N GLY A 380 19.78 -0.53 -17.52
CA GLY A 380 20.96 0.20 -17.05
C GLY A 380 21.24 1.50 -17.81
N LYS A 381 20.34 1.96 -18.69
CA LYS A 381 20.55 3.19 -19.45
C LYS A 381 20.60 4.41 -18.54
N LEU A 382 21.63 5.23 -18.70
CA LEU A 382 21.77 6.51 -18.04
C LEU A 382 20.72 7.51 -18.59
N LEU A 383 19.88 8.02 -17.68
CA LEU A 383 18.80 8.98 -17.96
C LEU A 383 19.20 10.41 -17.59
N THR A 384 19.99 10.55 -16.53
CA THR A 384 20.51 11.82 -16.04
C THR A 384 21.97 11.62 -15.66
N ASP A 385 22.84 12.54 -16.07
CA ASP A 385 24.24 12.60 -15.68
C ASP A 385 24.64 14.06 -15.54
N THR A 386 24.77 14.52 -14.31
CA THR A 386 25.07 15.92 -14.00
C THR A 386 25.91 16.03 -12.74
N THR A 387 26.54 17.18 -12.55
CA THR A 387 27.18 17.52 -11.29
C THR A 387 26.24 18.41 -10.47
N VAL A 388 26.10 18.12 -9.20
CA VAL A 388 25.37 18.95 -8.24
C VAL A 388 26.26 20.13 -7.86
N GLU A 389 25.74 21.34 -7.97
CA GLU A 389 26.48 22.52 -7.51
C GLU A 389 26.71 22.42 -5.99
N PRO A 390 27.97 22.54 -5.53
CA PRO A 390 28.29 22.37 -4.11
C PRO A 390 27.61 23.44 -3.27
N VAL A 391 27.14 23.03 -2.10
CA VAL A 391 26.55 23.93 -1.11
C VAL A 391 27.48 24.00 0.10
N GLU A 392 27.71 25.21 0.60
CA GLU A 392 28.58 25.44 1.75
C GLU A 392 28.07 24.62 2.95
N HIS A 393 28.98 23.91 3.62
CA HIS A 393 28.69 23.04 4.76
C HIS A 393 27.70 21.88 4.48
N GLN A 394 27.51 21.47 3.21
CA GLN A 394 26.73 20.26 2.92
C GLN A 394 27.38 19.03 3.57
N GLN A 395 26.67 18.39 4.50
CA GLN A 395 27.09 17.14 5.12
C GLN A 395 26.11 15.99 4.86
N ARG A 396 24.83 16.31 4.67
CA ARG A 396 23.77 15.32 4.45
C ARG A 396 22.88 15.70 3.28
N VAL A 397 22.32 14.67 2.67
CA VAL A 397 21.35 14.79 1.60
C VAL A 397 20.11 13.99 1.98
N ARG A 398 18.94 14.48 1.59
CA ARG A 398 17.79 13.60 1.36
C ARG A 398 17.45 13.64 -0.12
N MET A 399 17.53 12.50 -0.76
CA MET A 399 17.23 12.33 -2.17
C MET A 399 15.86 11.68 -2.36
N SER A 400 15.14 12.12 -3.38
CA SER A 400 13.90 11.47 -3.84
C SER A 400 13.92 11.38 -5.35
N ASN A 401 13.84 10.15 -5.86
CA ASN A 401 13.76 9.82 -7.27
C ASN A 401 12.28 9.83 -7.69
N TYR A 402 11.96 10.56 -8.75
CA TYR A 402 10.58 10.66 -9.27
C TYR A 402 10.40 9.98 -10.63
N GLY A 403 11.36 9.15 -11.04
CA GLY A 403 11.33 8.50 -12.34
C GLY A 403 11.69 9.45 -13.48
N SER A 404 11.80 8.90 -14.69
CA SER A 404 12.08 9.66 -15.93
C SER A 404 13.30 10.58 -15.85
N GLY A 405 14.28 10.28 -14.98
CA GLY A 405 15.49 11.08 -14.78
C GLY A 405 15.36 12.23 -13.77
N TYR A 406 14.20 12.43 -13.13
CA TYR A 406 14.00 13.51 -12.19
C TYR A 406 14.37 13.13 -10.76
N VAL A 407 15.12 14.02 -10.09
CA VAL A 407 15.59 13.83 -8.72
C VAL A 407 15.45 15.12 -7.93
N TRP A 408 14.85 15.01 -6.75
CA TRP A 408 14.79 16.08 -5.77
C TRP A 408 15.84 15.89 -4.70
N LEU A 409 16.64 16.93 -4.48
CA LEU A 409 17.67 16.97 -3.45
C LEU A 409 17.33 18.02 -2.40
N LYS A 410 17.27 17.58 -1.13
CA LYS A 410 17.39 18.47 0.03
C LYS A 410 18.82 18.40 0.52
N LEU A 411 19.58 19.46 0.31
CA LEU A 411 20.98 19.59 0.70
C LEU A 411 21.02 20.23 2.09
N GLN A 412 21.61 19.53 3.06
CA GLN A 412 21.50 19.86 4.48
C GLN A 412 22.87 20.04 5.13
N ASP A 413 22.95 21.04 6.01
CA ASP A 413 24.03 21.21 6.96
C ASP A 413 23.68 20.46 8.26
N ASN A 414 24.46 19.44 8.61
CA ASN A 414 24.25 18.64 9.82
C ASN A 414 24.54 19.42 11.10
N ASP A 415 25.43 20.41 11.07
CA ASP A 415 25.81 21.15 12.28
C ASP A 415 24.62 21.98 12.80
N ARG A 416 23.68 22.30 11.91
CA ARG A 416 22.50 23.14 12.19
C ARG A 416 21.17 22.45 11.95
N TYR A 417 21.17 21.25 11.36
CA TYR A 417 19.97 20.54 10.88
C TYR A 417 19.12 21.42 9.94
N GLU A 418 19.73 22.39 9.27
CA GLU A 418 19.09 23.33 8.37
C GLU A 418 19.19 22.84 6.92
N THR A 419 18.09 22.96 6.16
CA THR A 419 18.10 22.64 4.73
C THR A 419 18.57 23.86 3.95
N THR A 420 19.86 23.89 3.63
CA THR A 420 20.51 25.02 2.94
C THR A 420 19.98 25.23 1.52
N ALA A 421 19.68 24.15 0.80
CA ALA A 421 19.11 24.23 -0.53
C ALA A 421 18.14 23.09 -0.82
N THR A 422 17.16 23.36 -1.67
CA THR A 422 16.23 22.37 -2.20
C THR A 422 16.16 22.51 -3.70
N ARG A 423 16.57 21.49 -4.44
CA ARG A 423 16.76 21.56 -5.89
C ARG A 423 16.15 20.37 -6.59
N LEU A 424 15.53 20.63 -7.74
CA LEU A 424 15.04 19.60 -8.64
C LEU A 424 16.01 19.50 -9.83
N TYR A 425 16.51 18.29 -10.07
CA TYR A 425 17.30 17.92 -11.24
C TYR A 425 16.46 17.03 -12.16
N GLY A 426 16.80 17.04 -13.44
CA GLY A 426 16.18 16.23 -14.49
C GLY A 426 17.20 15.81 -15.54
N PRO A 427 16.76 15.22 -16.66
CA PRO A 427 17.65 14.68 -17.70
C PRO A 427 18.65 15.69 -18.28
N GLN A 428 18.35 17.00 -18.23
CA GLN A 428 19.21 18.08 -18.73
C GLN A 428 19.98 18.83 -17.62
N GLY A 429 19.99 18.33 -16.38
CA GLY A 429 20.66 18.97 -15.24
C GLY A 429 19.68 19.66 -14.30
N LEU A 430 20.10 20.79 -13.70
CA LEU A 430 19.28 21.54 -12.75
C LEU A 430 18.02 22.09 -13.45
N VAL A 431 16.85 21.70 -12.96
CA VAL A 431 15.54 22.17 -13.45
C VAL A 431 15.16 23.43 -12.69
N SER A 432 15.17 23.37 -11.35
CA SER A 432 14.67 24.43 -10.48
C SER A 432 15.37 24.47 -9.12
N ASP A 433 15.61 25.68 -8.62
CA ASP A 433 15.89 25.91 -7.20
C ASP A 433 14.59 26.22 -6.47
N LEU A 434 14.19 25.31 -5.60
CA LEU A 434 12.92 25.29 -4.87
C LEU A 434 13.09 25.70 -3.41
N THR A 435 14.26 26.24 -3.03
CA THR A 435 14.58 26.62 -1.65
C THR A 435 13.56 27.62 -1.08
N ALA A 436 13.03 28.52 -1.91
CA ALA A 436 12.01 29.49 -1.52
C ALA A 436 10.69 28.85 -1.03
N LEU A 437 10.43 27.57 -1.34
CA LEU A 437 9.21 26.88 -0.89
C LEU A 437 9.22 26.55 0.60
N GLN A 438 10.39 26.41 1.23
CA GLN A 438 10.52 25.97 2.63
C GLN A 438 9.85 26.91 3.63
N GLY A 439 9.79 28.21 3.33
CA GLY A 439 9.10 29.20 4.18
C GLY A 439 7.60 29.35 3.87
N LYS A 440 7.14 28.80 2.74
CA LYS A 440 5.76 28.95 2.26
C LYS A 440 4.89 27.74 2.59
N TYR A 441 5.47 26.55 2.53
CA TYR A 441 4.77 25.29 2.74
C TYR A 441 5.41 24.52 3.90
N SER A 442 4.58 23.94 4.77
CA SER A 442 5.02 23.10 5.88
C SER A 442 5.71 21.82 5.37
N TYR A 443 5.26 21.31 4.23
CA TYR A 443 5.94 20.27 3.47
C TYR A 443 5.51 20.31 2.00
N VAL A 444 6.36 19.76 1.14
CA VAL A 444 6.12 19.58 -0.30
C VAL A 444 6.44 18.13 -0.65
N ASN A 445 5.51 17.46 -1.33
CA ASN A 445 5.62 16.07 -1.73
C ASN A 445 5.29 15.90 -3.21
N TYR A 446 5.78 14.82 -3.81
CA TYR A 446 5.42 14.41 -5.17
C TYR A 446 3.91 14.12 -5.26
N LEU A 447 3.29 14.55 -6.36
CA LEU A 447 1.87 14.32 -6.63
C LEU A 447 1.68 13.36 -7.80
N THR A 448 2.18 13.75 -8.97
CA THR A 448 2.02 13.05 -10.26
C THR A 448 2.95 13.72 -11.28
N THR A 449 2.80 13.43 -12.57
CA THR A 449 3.48 14.13 -13.66
C THR A 449 2.53 15.04 -14.44
N ASP A 450 3.07 16.05 -15.10
CA ASP A 450 2.36 16.80 -16.15
C ASP A 450 2.36 16.03 -17.49
N PRO A 451 1.58 16.46 -18.50
CA PRO A 451 1.54 15.80 -19.81
C PRO A 451 2.88 15.69 -20.55
N ASP A 452 3.89 16.48 -20.18
CA ASP A 452 5.25 16.42 -20.73
C ASP A 452 6.15 15.46 -19.91
N GLY A 453 5.60 14.83 -18.87
CA GLY A 453 6.30 13.89 -17.99
C GLY A 453 7.16 14.57 -16.92
N ARG A 454 7.00 15.88 -16.68
CA ARG A 454 7.70 16.59 -15.60
C ARG A 454 7.00 16.34 -14.27
N PRO A 455 7.74 16.22 -13.16
CA PRO A 455 7.13 15.99 -11.85
C PRO A 455 6.33 17.21 -11.40
N MET A 456 5.17 16.93 -10.83
CA MET A 456 4.31 17.89 -10.15
C MET A 456 4.27 17.56 -8.67
N PHE A 457 4.09 18.60 -7.86
CA PHE A 457 4.13 18.50 -6.41
C PHE A 457 2.84 19.01 -5.80
N TYR A 458 2.64 18.70 -4.53
CA TYR A 458 1.67 19.42 -3.71
C TYR A 458 2.34 19.96 -2.45
N GLY A 459 2.00 21.19 -2.10
CA GLY A 459 2.50 21.88 -0.91
C GLY A 459 1.38 22.09 0.10
N SER A 460 1.61 21.69 1.36
CA SER A 460 0.69 21.96 2.46
C SER A 460 1.00 23.29 3.12
N ARG A 461 0.00 24.16 3.29
CA ARG A 461 0.15 25.42 4.04
C ARG A 461 -1.02 25.68 4.96
N SER A 462 -0.75 26.36 6.06
CA SER A 462 -1.80 26.82 6.96
C SER A 462 -2.70 27.84 6.27
N ALA A 463 -4.01 27.71 6.51
CA ALA A 463 -5.02 28.62 5.98
C ALA A 463 -5.94 29.06 7.12
N VAL A 464 -5.65 30.23 7.68
CA VAL A 464 -6.46 30.84 8.73
C VAL A 464 -7.89 31.03 8.23
N GLY A 465 -8.87 30.45 8.93
CA GLY A 465 -10.29 30.47 8.54
C GLY A 465 -10.72 29.31 7.64
N SER A 466 -9.82 28.39 7.26
CA SER A 466 -10.21 27.11 6.64
C SER A 466 -10.81 26.17 7.69
N ALA A 467 -11.88 25.46 7.34
CA ALA A 467 -12.45 24.40 8.17
C ALA A 467 -11.48 23.22 8.40
N TYR A 468 -10.44 23.10 7.56
CA TYR A 468 -9.48 22.00 7.57
C TYR A 468 -8.14 22.35 8.26
N GLY A 469 -7.96 23.59 8.71
CA GLY A 469 -6.71 24.11 9.29
C GLY A 469 -5.58 24.34 8.27
N ASN A 470 -5.34 23.38 7.38
CA ASN A 470 -4.42 23.46 6.26
C ASN A 470 -5.17 23.39 4.92
N VAL A 471 -4.53 23.88 3.86
CA VAL A 471 -4.94 23.67 2.47
C VAL A 471 -3.73 23.27 1.65
N TYR A 472 -4.02 22.68 0.51
CA TYR A 472 -3.02 22.14 -0.40
C TYR A 472 -3.06 22.89 -1.73
N ASP A 473 -1.88 23.28 -2.19
CA ASP A 473 -1.69 23.85 -3.53
C ASP A 473 -0.90 22.84 -4.37
N VAL A 474 -1.30 22.64 -5.63
CA VAL A 474 -0.53 21.86 -6.61
C VAL A 474 0.49 22.78 -7.27
N LEU A 475 1.72 22.29 -7.39
CA LEU A 475 2.88 23.01 -7.90
C LEU A 475 3.43 22.30 -9.14
N ASP A 476 3.86 23.06 -10.14
CA ASP A 476 4.65 22.53 -11.24
C ASP A 476 6.12 22.27 -10.84
N ALA A 477 6.92 21.75 -11.77
CA ALA A 477 8.35 21.50 -11.58
C ALA A 477 9.18 22.78 -11.30
N ASP A 478 8.65 23.97 -11.59
CA ASP A 478 9.27 25.26 -11.27
C ASP A 478 8.85 25.77 -9.87
N GLY A 479 8.00 25.03 -9.16
CA GLY A 479 7.45 25.44 -7.86
C GLY A 479 6.32 26.49 -7.98
N LYS A 480 5.76 26.71 -9.17
CA LYS A 480 4.64 27.64 -9.38
C LYS A 480 3.32 26.95 -9.09
N VAL A 481 2.40 27.68 -8.46
CA VAL A 481 1.06 27.17 -8.14
C VAL A 481 0.24 27.04 -9.42
N VAL A 482 -0.24 25.83 -9.70
CA VAL A 482 -1.16 25.54 -10.82
C VAL A 482 -2.59 25.36 -10.34
N LEU A 483 -2.80 24.79 -9.15
CA LEU A 483 -4.10 24.66 -8.49
C LEU A 483 -3.95 25.07 -7.04
N GLN A 484 -4.93 25.78 -6.49
CA GLN A 484 -4.83 26.37 -5.16
C GLN A 484 -6.01 25.97 -4.27
N GLY A 485 -5.73 25.77 -2.98
CA GLY A 485 -6.76 25.72 -1.96
C GLY A 485 -7.58 24.42 -1.93
N LEU A 486 -6.98 23.30 -2.31
CA LEU A 486 -7.59 21.99 -2.14
C LEU A 486 -7.63 21.64 -0.64
N ALA A 487 -8.68 20.96 -0.21
CA ALA A 487 -8.80 20.48 1.17
C ALA A 487 -7.90 19.27 1.41
N SER A 488 -7.69 18.43 0.39
CA SER A 488 -6.70 17.37 0.34
C SER A 488 -6.31 17.11 -1.11
N CYS A 489 -5.09 16.62 -1.33
CA CYS A 489 -4.68 16.03 -2.59
C CYS A 489 -3.58 14.99 -2.38
N ALA A 490 -3.64 13.89 -3.12
CA ALA A 490 -2.65 12.81 -3.05
C ALA A 490 -2.55 12.09 -4.39
N GLY A 491 -1.34 11.69 -4.77
CA GLY A 491 -1.12 10.75 -5.85
C GLY A 491 -1.39 9.31 -5.39
N TYR A 492 -1.67 8.43 -6.33
CA TYR A 492 -1.52 6.99 -6.12
C TYR A 492 -0.24 6.53 -6.80
N TYR A 493 0.39 5.49 -6.26
CA TYR A 493 1.55 4.91 -6.91
C TYR A 493 1.15 4.31 -8.26
N SER A 494 1.97 4.55 -9.29
CA SER A 494 1.71 4.10 -10.66
C SER A 494 1.65 2.58 -10.81
N ASN A 495 2.36 1.86 -9.94
CA ASN A 495 2.37 0.40 -9.85
C ASN A 495 1.35 -0.15 -8.84
N SER A 496 0.51 0.69 -8.23
CA SER A 496 -0.50 0.20 -7.29
C SER A 496 -1.69 -0.38 -8.03
N LEU A 497 -2.38 -1.30 -7.34
CA LEU A 497 -3.73 -1.78 -7.65
C LEU A 497 -4.72 -0.69 -8.06
N ASN A 498 -4.50 0.51 -7.51
CA ASN A 498 -5.38 1.64 -7.64
C ASN A 498 -4.78 2.73 -8.55
N ALA A 499 -3.92 2.35 -9.49
CA ALA A 499 -3.32 3.27 -10.44
C ALA A 499 -4.41 4.05 -11.19
N LEU A 500 -4.24 5.37 -11.21
CA LEU A 500 -5.06 6.28 -12.00
C LEU A 500 -4.46 6.46 -13.40
N PRO A 501 -5.23 6.96 -14.37
CA PRO A 501 -4.67 7.45 -15.62
C PRO A 501 -3.56 8.48 -15.35
N ASP A 502 -2.63 8.61 -16.30
CA ASP A 502 -1.54 9.59 -16.19
C ASP A 502 -2.07 11.00 -15.91
N HIS A 503 -1.35 11.75 -15.09
CA HIS A 503 -1.67 13.14 -14.73
C HIS A 503 -2.97 13.31 -13.94
N VAL A 504 -3.42 12.24 -13.28
CA VAL A 504 -4.61 12.26 -12.41
C VAL A 504 -4.19 12.01 -10.96
N PHE A 505 -4.87 12.66 -10.03
CA PHE A 505 -4.65 12.51 -8.58
C PHE A 505 -5.97 12.55 -7.80
N ALA A 506 -5.98 12.01 -6.58
CA ALA A 506 -7.09 12.16 -5.66
C ALA A 506 -7.12 13.56 -5.07
N ALA A 507 -8.30 14.17 -4.98
CA ALA A 507 -8.46 15.51 -4.45
C ALA A 507 -9.79 15.68 -3.71
N GLN A 508 -9.80 16.61 -2.76
CA GLN A 508 -11.02 17.20 -2.22
C GLN A 508 -11.05 18.70 -2.50
N ARG A 509 -12.13 19.17 -3.13
CA ARG A 509 -12.38 20.59 -3.39
C ARG A 509 -13.80 20.94 -2.98
N GLY A 510 -13.92 21.78 -1.95
CA GLY A 510 -15.21 22.09 -1.33
C GLY A 510 -15.88 20.83 -0.77
N PHE A 511 -17.13 20.60 -1.16
CA PHE A 511 -17.94 19.44 -0.74
C PHE A 511 -17.82 18.23 -1.66
N TYR A 512 -16.81 18.19 -2.52
CA TYR A 512 -16.60 17.11 -3.48
C TYR A 512 -15.23 16.47 -3.28
N VAL A 513 -15.23 15.14 -3.31
CA VAL A 513 -14.03 14.29 -3.27
C VAL A 513 -14.03 13.36 -4.47
N GLY A 514 -12.86 13.09 -5.03
CA GLY A 514 -12.73 12.22 -6.19
C GLY A 514 -11.37 12.32 -6.85
N TRP A 515 -11.34 12.06 -8.15
CA TRP A 515 -10.12 12.11 -8.97
C TRP A 515 -10.16 13.29 -9.93
N MET A 516 -9.05 14.01 -10.02
CA MET A 516 -8.90 15.27 -10.74
C MET A 516 -7.67 15.21 -11.64
N ASP A 517 -7.74 15.83 -12.81
CA ASP A 517 -6.56 16.05 -13.66
C ASP A 517 -5.71 17.23 -13.16
N THR A 518 -4.48 17.35 -13.68
CA THR A 518 -3.57 18.46 -13.39
C THR A 518 -4.07 19.84 -13.84
N SER A 519 -5.14 19.90 -14.65
CA SER A 519 -5.83 21.14 -15.04
C SER A 519 -6.95 21.55 -14.08
N GLY A 520 -7.31 20.71 -13.11
CA GLY A 520 -8.32 20.98 -12.10
C GLY A 520 -9.73 20.50 -12.45
N ASN A 521 -9.89 19.68 -13.50
CA ASN A 521 -11.16 19.08 -13.89
C ASN A 521 -11.37 17.74 -13.18
N TRP A 522 -12.61 17.48 -12.75
CA TRP A 522 -12.95 16.19 -12.18
C TRP A 522 -13.03 15.13 -13.28
N LEU A 523 -12.47 13.95 -13.03
CA LEU A 523 -12.70 12.71 -13.80
C LEU A 523 -13.83 11.89 -13.17
N TYR A 524 -13.86 11.90 -11.84
CA TYR A 524 -14.96 11.39 -11.03
C TYR A 524 -15.01 12.23 -9.76
N CYS A 525 -16.20 12.52 -9.27
CA CYS A 525 -16.36 13.06 -7.92
C CYS A 525 -17.70 12.66 -7.32
N GLN A 526 -17.72 12.58 -5.99
CA GLN A 526 -18.94 12.40 -5.22
C GLN A 526 -19.04 13.46 -4.13
N SER A 527 -20.28 13.78 -3.78
CA SER A 527 -20.55 14.64 -2.63
C SER A 527 -20.02 13.98 -1.37
N ILE A 528 -19.40 14.78 -0.50
CA ILE A 528 -18.96 14.31 0.81
C ILE A 528 -20.11 13.89 1.73
N PHE A 529 -21.36 14.15 1.34
CA PHE A 529 -22.58 13.76 2.06
C PHE A 529 -23.23 12.50 1.47
N SER A 530 -22.65 11.91 0.42
CA SER A 530 -23.21 10.72 -0.25
C SER A 530 -23.24 9.46 0.63
N SER A 531 -22.39 9.40 1.65
CA SER A 531 -22.25 8.26 2.57
C SER A 531 -23.16 8.30 3.81
N ALA A 532 -24.03 9.31 3.93
CA ALA A 532 -24.87 9.47 5.12
C ALA A 532 -25.99 8.42 5.15
N THR A 533 -25.69 7.23 5.68
CA THR A 533 -26.67 6.18 5.98
C THR A 533 -27.02 6.20 7.47
N ALA A 534 -28.07 5.47 7.86
CA ALA A 534 -28.69 5.52 9.19
C ALA A 534 -27.78 5.18 10.38
N ASP A 535 -26.56 4.68 10.14
CA ASP A 535 -25.54 4.41 11.16
C ASP A 535 -24.67 5.65 11.49
N ASP A 536 -24.84 6.76 10.78
CA ASP A 536 -24.26 8.06 11.14
C ASP A 536 -25.05 8.71 12.29
N GLU A 537 -24.94 8.17 13.52
CA GLU A 537 -25.19 9.03 14.68
C GLU A 537 -24.11 10.12 14.69
N PRO A 538 -24.48 11.41 14.63
CA PRO A 538 -23.50 12.48 14.72
C PRO A 538 -22.85 12.42 16.10
N SER A 539 -21.60 11.96 16.13
CA SER A 539 -20.70 12.18 17.25
C SER A 539 -20.50 13.68 17.44
N TYR A 540 -21.39 14.30 18.22
CA TYR A 540 -21.11 15.58 18.86
C TYR A 540 -20.16 15.29 20.04
N GLY A 541 -18.88 15.11 19.73
CA GLY A 541 -17.81 15.11 20.72
C GLY A 541 -17.46 16.56 21.09
N TYR A 542 -17.57 16.87 22.38
CA TYR A 542 -17.07 18.09 23.02
C TYR A 542 -15.55 18.14 23.08
#